data_AF-Q4G3B7-F1
#
_entry.id   AF-Q4G3B7-F1
#
_cell.length_a   1.000
_cell.length_b   1.000
_cell.length_c   1.000
_cell.angle_alpha   90.00
_cell.angle_beta   90.00
_cell.angle_gamma   90.00
#
_symmetry.space_group_name_H-M   'P 1'
#
loop_
_entity.id
_entity.type
_entity.pdbx_description
1 polymer ?
#
loop_
_entity_poly.entity_id
_entity_poly.type
_entity_poly.pdbx_seq_one_letter_code
_entity_poly.pdbx_strand_id
1 'polypeptide(L)'
;MNSSSLEKFSDKNTPLEPEKLFIRLYTRLNLSLDNNTNLLLGTDLLRYEVKQNLFKHAISTVEVCFLDMLQKKQQVVSVAQSRLILADLIVRVGEVFLNSQYGIKIKLDASKLHRSSNTYLQTLYDDADILVALPFSSLLNNKSQIFRSIFTPVYEIASVALIESLFENLIIALASGVIIIISTEFSLVPNIRQNLYKSNFLSIRNIEQFKNKLAWQNRLKQYVIRPKNLYNSEYSLFVIRTDGIYSRSIYANRMNELLELNSVALFVVNYIELQDFIVARSNGTLLLVGKGTQYFFTSVVGRAIGLIWKGVLEGLKK
;
A
#
# COMPACT_ATOMS: atom_id res chain seq x y z
N MET A 1 -15.56 -12.70 -28.04
CA MET A 1 -15.85 -14.11 -27.69
C MET A 1 -15.55 -14.97 -28.90
N ASN A 2 -14.43 -15.68 -28.89
CA ASN A 2 -14.18 -16.85 -29.71
C ASN A 2 -13.81 -17.96 -28.72
N SER A 3 -14.64 -18.99 -28.63
CA SER A 3 -14.56 -20.08 -27.66
C SER A 3 -13.38 -21.04 -27.87
N SER A 4 -12.61 -20.88 -28.95
CA SER A 4 -11.53 -21.79 -29.33
C SER A 4 -10.15 -21.46 -28.74
N SER A 5 -9.99 -20.30 -28.08
CA SER A 5 -8.71 -19.90 -27.45
C SER A 5 -8.61 -20.23 -25.95
N LEU A 6 -9.68 -20.73 -25.33
CA LEU A 6 -9.76 -21.01 -23.88
C LEU A 6 -9.44 -22.46 -23.50
N GLU A 7 -9.54 -23.42 -24.44
CA GLU A 7 -9.52 -24.86 -24.13
C GLU A 7 -8.13 -25.49 -23.88
N LYS A 8 -7.05 -24.71 -23.73
CA LYS A 8 -5.70 -25.26 -23.46
C LYS A 8 -4.96 -24.70 -22.25
N PHE A 9 -5.67 -24.12 -21.28
CA PHE A 9 -5.06 -23.66 -20.01
C PHE A 9 -5.67 -24.27 -18.75
N SER A 10 -6.16 -25.52 -18.82
CA SER A 10 -6.33 -26.34 -17.60
C SER A 10 -4.99 -26.92 -17.16
N ASP A 11 -4.01 -26.06 -16.90
CA ASP A 11 -2.75 -26.46 -16.28
C ASP A 11 -2.97 -26.51 -14.76
N LYS A 12 -2.56 -27.59 -14.07
CA LYS A 12 -2.86 -27.86 -12.63
C LYS A 12 -2.43 -26.76 -11.64
N ASN A 13 -1.72 -25.74 -12.12
CA ASN A 13 -1.17 -24.63 -11.34
C ASN A 13 -1.82 -23.26 -11.62
N THR A 14 -2.84 -23.19 -12.48
CA THR A 14 -3.64 -21.96 -12.67
C THR A 14 -4.66 -21.84 -11.54
N PRO A 15 -4.61 -20.78 -10.71
CA PRO A 15 -5.48 -20.66 -9.54
C PRO A 15 -6.92 -20.32 -9.89
N LEU A 16 -7.14 -19.56 -10.98
CA LEU A 16 -8.44 -19.10 -11.44
C LEU A 16 -8.34 -18.75 -12.93
N GLU A 17 -9.39 -19.04 -13.69
CA GLU A 17 -9.51 -18.54 -15.08
C GLU A 17 -9.54 -17.00 -15.07
N PRO A 18 -8.72 -16.32 -15.89
CA PRO A 18 -8.65 -14.86 -15.92
C PRO A 18 -10.02 -14.18 -16.10
N GLU A 19 -10.90 -14.76 -16.91
CA GLU A 19 -12.25 -14.24 -17.15
C GLU A 19 -13.08 -14.16 -15.85
N LYS A 20 -13.01 -15.21 -15.01
CA LYS A 20 -13.71 -15.24 -13.72
C LYS A 20 -13.19 -14.17 -12.77
N LEU A 21 -11.88 -13.89 -12.80
CA LEU A 21 -11.28 -12.82 -11.99
C LEU A 21 -11.85 -11.45 -12.39
N PHE A 22 -11.79 -11.11 -13.67
CA PHE A 22 -12.23 -9.79 -14.14
C PHE A 22 -13.73 -9.59 -13.96
N ILE A 23 -14.56 -10.63 -14.18
CA ILE A 23 -15.99 -10.59 -13.84
C ILE A 23 -16.18 -10.24 -12.36
N ARG A 24 -15.46 -10.90 -11.44
CA ARG A 24 -15.54 -10.58 -10.01
C ARG A 24 -15.13 -9.14 -9.73
N LEU A 25 -14.03 -8.65 -10.30
CA LEU A 25 -13.60 -7.26 -10.15
C LEU A 25 -14.65 -6.26 -10.64
N TYR A 26 -15.29 -6.51 -11.80
CA TYR A 26 -16.40 -5.67 -12.27
C TYR A 26 -17.59 -5.70 -11.31
N THR A 27 -17.96 -6.88 -10.78
CA THR A 27 -19.06 -6.96 -9.81
C THR A 27 -18.78 -6.20 -8.52
N ARG A 28 -17.50 -6.09 -8.10
CA ARG A 28 -17.10 -5.29 -6.93
C ARG A 28 -17.34 -3.79 -7.13
N LEU A 29 -17.36 -3.29 -8.37
CA LEU A 29 -17.65 -1.87 -8.63
C LEU A 29 -19.10 -1.47 -8.33
N ASN A 30 -20.00 -2.44 -8.22
CA ASN A 30 -21.38 -2.20 -7.81
C ASN A 30 -21.51 -1.96 -6.29
N LEU A 31 -20.46 -2.23 -5.51
CA LEU A 31 -20.39 -1.92 -4.08
C LEU A 31 -20.04 -0.44 -3.88
N SER A 32 -20.09 0.02 -2.64
CA SER A 32 -19.61 1.37 -2.32
C SER A 32 -18.11 1.49 -2.61
N LEU A 33 -17.75 2.59 -3.28
CA LEU A 33 -16.37 2.99 -3.53
C LEU A 33 -15.93 4.14 -2.62
N ASP A 34 -16.67 4.39 -1.53
CA ASP A 34 -16.26 5.38 -0.53
C ASP A 34 -14.95 4.96 0.13
N ASN A 35 -14.09 5.92 0.42
CA ASN A 35 -12.81 5.65 1.05
C ASN A 35 -12.99 5.59 2.56
N ASN A 36 -12.99 4.37 3.12
CA ASN A 36 -13.07 4.12 4.56
C ASN A 36 -11.69 3.85 5.15
N THR A 37 -10.62 4.16 4.42
CA THR A 37 -9.26 4.09 4.94
C THR A 37 -8.90 5.37 5.67
N ASN A 38 -7.90 5.29 6.56
CA ASN A 38 -7.31 6.47 7.19
C ASN A 38 -6.34 7.22 6.25
N LEU A 39 -6.28 6.85 4.96
CA LEU A 39 -5.37 7.39 3.97
C LEU A 39 -6.15 8.09 2.86
N LEU A 40 -5.68 9.26 2.45
CA LEU A 40 -6.21 9.96 1.30
C LEU A 40 -5.87 9.19 0.01
N LEU A 41 -6.86 8.94 -0.83
CA LEU A 41 -6.69 8.39 -2.18
C LEU A 41 -6.86 9.50 -3.22
N GLY A 42 -6.12 9.44 -4.32
CA GLY A 42 -6.27 10.42 -5.40
C GLY A 42 -7.72 10.49 -5.92
N THR A 43 -8.41 9.35 -5.93
CA THR A 43 -9.81 9.23 -6.36
C THR A 43 -10.82 9.92 -5.44
N ASP A 44 -10.44 10.38 -4.24
CA ASP A 44 -11.35 11.05 -3.31
C ASP A 44 -11.81 12.44 -3.77
N LEU A 45 -11.07 13.02 -4.72
CA LEU A 45 -11.47 14.24 -5.43
C LEU A 45 -12.76 14.05 -6.24
N LEU A 46 -12.99 12.85 -6.75
CA LEU A 46 -14.00 12.58 -7.78
C LEU A 46 -15.41 12.45 -7.23
N ARG A 47 -16.39 12.86 -8.02
CA ARG A 47 -17.80 12.46 -7.84
C ARG A 47 -17.94 10.95 -7.95
N TYR A 48 -18.96 10.40 -7.30
CA TYR A 48 -19.15 8.95 -7.21
C TYR A 48 -19.24 8.27 -8.59
N GLU A 49 -20.08 8.78 -9.48
CA GLU A 49 -20.25 8.23 -10.84
C GLU A 49 -18.96 8.30 -11.67
N VAL A 50 -18.24 9.41 -11.56
CA VAL A 50 -16.95 9.61 -12.25
C VAL A 50 -15.88 8.66 -11.70
N LYS A 51 -15.88 8.45 -10.38
CA LYS A 51 -15.02 7.47 -9.70
C LYS A 51 -15.32 6.06 -10.23
N GLN A 52 -16.57 5.61 -10.21
CA GLN A 52 -16.97 4.30 -10.75
C GLN A 52 -16.54 4.12 -12.21
N ASN A 53 -16.76 5.13 -13.06
CA ASN A 53 -16.35 5.09 -14.47
C ASN A 53 -14.83 4.96 -14.63
N LEU A 54 -14.04 5.71 -13.85
CA LEU A 54 -12.58 5.58 -13.87
C LEU A 54 -12.13 4.17 -13.45
N PHE A 55 -12.73 3.61 -12.39
CA PHE A 55 -12.44 2.25 -11.95
C PHE A 55 -12.77 1.21 -13.03
N LYS A 56 -13.90 1.37 -13.73
CA LYS A 56 -14.28 0.50 -14.85
C LYS A 56 -13.25 0.53 -15.99
N HIS A 57 -12.76 1.72 -16.34
CA HIS A 57 -11.71 1.87 -17.36
C HIS A 57 -10.38 1.28 -16.91
N ALA A 58 -10.03 1.41 -15.62
CA ALA A 58 -8.85 0.79 -15.05
C ALA A 58 -8.91 -0.75 -15.15
N ILE A 59 -10.03 -1.37 -14.75
CA ILE A 59 -10.23 -2.83 -14.88
C ILE A 59 -10.09 -3.26 -16.34
N SER A 60 -10.82 -2.61 -17.25
CA SER A 60 -10.80 -2.96 -18.68
C SER A 60 -9.41 -2.84 -19.30
N THR A 61 -8.65 -1.82 -18.94
CA THR A 61 -7.30 -1.61 -19.46
C THR A 61 -6.33 -2.67 -18.93
N VAL A 62 -6.44 -3.05 -17.65
CA VAL A 62 -5.63 -4.13 -17.06
C VAL A 62 -6.00 -5.48 -17.67
N GLU A 63 -7.28 -5.74 -17.88
CA GLU A 63 -7.78 -6.97 -18.53
C GLU A 63 -7.19 -7.14 -19.93
N VAL A 64 -7.30 -6.11 -20.78
CA VAL A 64 -6.72 -6.13 -22.14
C VAL A 64 -5.21 -6.35 -22.07
N CYS A 65 -4.51 -5.62 -21.22
CA CYS A 65 -3.07 -5.75 -21.05
C CYS A 65 -2.66 -7.17 -20.64
N PHE A 66 -3.38 -7.78 -19.70
CA PHE A 66 -3.11 -9.13 -19.24
C PHE A 66 -3.36 -10.17 -20.34
N LEU A 67 -4.47 -10.05 -21.09
CA LEU A 67 -4.79 -10.92 -22.21
C LEU A 67 -3.77 -10.82 -23.35
N ASP A 68 -3.26 -9.62 -23.64
CA ASP A 68 -2.20 -9.41 -24.63
C ASP A 68 -0.89 -10.10 -24.21
N MET A 69 -0.53 -10.04 -22.94
CA MET A 69 0.66 -10.73 -22.40
C MET A 69 0.51 -12.25 -22.45
N LEU A 70 -0.70 -12.75 -22.17
CA LEU A 70 -1.05 -14.17 -22.32
C LEU A 70 -0.86 -14.65 -23.76
N GLN A 71 -1.37 -13.91 -24.74
CA GLN A 71 -1.22 -14.25 -26.16
C GLN A 71 0.24 -14.29 -26.60
N LYS A 72 1.07 -13.39 -26.07
CA LYS A 72 2.51 -13.34 -26.34
C LYS A 72 3.33 -14.42 -25.62
N LYS A 73 2.68 -15.28 -24.81
CA LYS A 73 3.31 -16.32 -23.97
C LYS A 73 4.41 -15.77 -23.04
N GLN A 74 4.27 -14.53 -22.60
CA GLN A 74 5.24 -13.92 -21.70
C GLN A 74 5.00 -14.43 -20.27
N GLN A 75 5.87 -15.32 -19.80
CA GLN A 75 5.66 -16.06 -18.56
C GLN A 75 6.21 -15.35 -17.31
N VAL A 76 7.16 -14.41 -17.49
CA VAL A 76 7.81 -13.67 -16.40
C VAL A 76 7.85 -12.18 -16.73
N VAL A 77 7.41 -11.36 -15.76
CA VAL A 77 7.52 -9.91 -15.81
C VAL A 77 8.74 -9.50 -14.98
N SER A 78 9.77 -8.93 -15.62
CA SER A 78 10.93 -8.41 -14.90
C SER A 78 10.64 -7.07 -14.22
N VAL A 79 11.51 -6.62 -13.32
CA VAL A 79 11.35 -5.33 -12.61
C VAL A 79 11.34 -4.13 -13.55
N ALA A 80 12.22 -4.11 -14.55
CA ALA A 80 12.22 -3.04 -15.54
C ALA A 80 10.93 -3.05 -16.36
N GLN A 81 10.42 -4.25 -16.69
CA GLN A 81 9.17 -4.40 -17.42
C GLN A 81 7.95 -4.00 -16.58
N SER A 82 7.93 -4.31 -15.29
CA SER A 82 6.82 -3.96 -14.37
C SER A 82 6.61 -2.45 -14.33
N ARG A 83 7.69 -1.67 -14.25
CA ARG A 83 7.67 -0.20 -14.29
C ARG A 83 7.14 0.34 -15.60
N LEU A 84 7.58 -0.22 -16.73
CA LEU A 84 7.11 0.19 -18.06
C LEU A 84 5.62 -0.14 -18.26
N ILE A 85 5.19 -1.35 -17.85
CA ILE A 85 3.80 -1.76 -17.91
C ILE A 85 2.93 -0.87 -17.01
N LEU A 86 3.39 -0.55 -15.81
CA LEU A 86 2.65 0.34 -14.90
C LEU A 86 2.50 1.73 -15.51
N ALA A 87 3.57 2.31 -16.06
CA ALA A 87 3.54 3.61 -16.73
C ALA A 87 2.52 3.64 -17.88
N ASP A 88 2.58 2.61 -18.72
CA ASP A 88 1.74 2.42 -19.89
C ASP A 88 0.26 2.20 -19.50
N LEU A 89 -0.01 1.44 -18.44
CA LEU A 89 -1.35 1.30 -17.86
C LEU A 89 -1.90 2.64 -17.36
N ILE A 90 -1.11 3.41 -16.60
CA ILE A 90 -1.55 4.72 -16.09
C ILE A 90 -1.91 5.65 -17.26
N VAL A 91 -1.06 5.71 -18.29
CA VAL A 91 -1.30 6.50 -19.50
C VAL A 91 -2.59 6.04 -20.18
N ARG A 92 -2.71 4.75 -20.53
CA ARG A 92 -3.89 4.23 -21.23
C ARG A 92 -5.18 4.45 -20.46
N VAL A 93 -5.18 4.22 -19.14
CA VAL A 93 -6.36 4.48 -18.30
C VAL A 93 -6.72 5.97 -18.34
N GLY A 94 -5.74 6.86 -18.21
CA GLY A 94 -5.96 8.30 -18.27
C GLY A 94 -6.49 8.77 -19.63
N GLU A 95 -5.95 8.26 -20.73
CA GLU A 95 -6.38 8.61 -22.09
C GLU A 95 -7.80 8.11 -22.36
N VAL A 96 -8.10 6.85 -22.05
CA VAL A 96 -9.44 6.27 -22.23
C VAL A 96 -10.46 6.99 -21.35
N PHE A 97 -10.11 7.29 -20.10
CA PHE A 97 -10.97 8.02 -19.18
C PHE A 97 -11.26 9.43 -19.69
N LEU A 98 -10.24 10.23 -20.03
CA LEU A 98 -10.44 11.59 -20.53
C LEU A 98 -11.22 11.62 -21.84
N ASN A 99 -10.96 10.68 -22.74
CA ASN A 99 -11.73 10.54 -23.97
C ASN A 99 -13.19 10.18 -23.70
N SER A 100 -13.47 9.31 -22.72
CA SER A 100 -14.85 8.97 -22.32
C SER A 100 -15.61 10.17 -21.75
N GLN A 101 -14.93 11.05 -20.99
CA GLN A 101 -15.56 12.17 -20.29
C GLN A 101 -15.78 13.40 -21.19
N TYR A 102 -14.88 13.63 -22.16
CA TYR A 102 -14.87 14.86 -22.95
C TYR A 102 -14.99 14.63 -24.46
N GLY A 103 -14.91 13.38 -24.94
CA GLY A 103 -14.88 13.07 -26.38
C GLY A 103 -13.60 13.51 -27.09
N ILE A 104 -12.56 13.87 -26.34
CA ILE A 104 -11.29 14.38 -26.87
C ILE A 104 -10.21 13.32 -26.69
N LYS A 105 -9.53 12.98 -27.78
CA LYS A 105 -8.32 12.15 -27.74
C LYS A 105 -7.16 12.96 -27.18
N ILE A 106 -6.97 12.89 -25.88
CA ILE A 106 -5.79 13.43 -25.19
C ILE A 106 -4.71 12.36 -25.22
N LYS A 107 -3.50 12.74 -25.63
CA LYS A 107 -2.31 11.89 -25.52
C LYS A 107 -1.54 12.25 -24.27
N LEU A 108 -1.30 11.27 -23.39
CA LEU A 108 -0.48 11.45 -22.19
C LEU A 108 0.92 10.89 -22.45
N ASP A 109 1.94 11.60 -21.97
CA ASP A 109 3.33 11.21 -22.18
C ASP A 109 3.85 10.37 -21.01
N ALA A 110 4.04 9.07 -21.26
CA ALA A 110 4.57 8.12 -20.28
C ALA A 110 5.96 8.52 -19.77
N SER A 111 6.79 9.17 -20.61
CA SER A 111 8.17 9.51 -20.24
C SER A 111 8.24 10.52 -19.10
N LYS A 112 7.21 11.36 -18.93
CA LYS A 112 7.10 12.32 -17.84
C LYS A 112 6.77 11.68 -16.50
N LEU A 113 6.17 10.49 -16.50
CA LEU A 113 5.81 9.79 -15.28
C LEU A 113 7.05 9.34 -14.50
N HIS A 114 8.06 8.82 -15.19
CA HIS A 114 9.33 8.42 -14.57
C HIS A 114 10.12 9.59 -13.96
N ARG A 115 9.98 10.79 -14.53
CA ARG A 115 10.66 12.01 -14.07
C ARG A 115 9.80 12.88 -13.16
N SER A 116 8.63 12.41 -12.75
CA SER A 116 7.73 13.21 -11.94
C SER A 116 8.36 13.49 -10.58
N SER A 117 8.35 14.76 -10.17
CA SER A 117 8.69 15.18 -8.80
C SER A 117 7.59 14.83 -7.79
N ASN A 118 6.46 14.28 -8.26
CA ASN A 118 5.36 13.89 -7.40
C ASN A 118 5.71 12.61 -6.65
N THR A 119 5.87 12.74 -5.33
CA THR A 119 6.19 11.62 -4.42
C THR A 119 5.22 10.46 -4.55
N TYR A 120 3.94 10.68 -4.84
CA TYR A 120 2.99 9.58 -5.04
C TYR A 120 3.38 8.70 -6.24
N LEU A 121 3.62 9.33 -7.39
CA LEU A 121 3.94 8.60 -8.61
C LEU A 121 5.28 7.86 -8.45
N GLN A 122 6.26 8.47 -7.78
CA GLN A 122 7.49 7.78 -7.41
C GLN A 122 7.23 6.54 -6.55
N THR A 123 6.39 6.64 -5.51
CA THR A 123 6.06 5.47 -4.69
C THR A 123 5.35 4.36 -5.48
N LEU A 124 4.51 4.70 -6.46
CA LEU A 124 3.91 3.70 -7.36
C LEU A 124 4.96 3.02 -8.24
N TYR A 125 5.93 3.77 -8.74
CA TYR A 125 7.04 3.22 -9.54
C TYR A 125 7.95 2.30 -8.74
N ASP A 126 8.24 2.66 -7.49
CA ASP A 126 9.01 1.83 -6.58
C ASP A 126 8.26 0.52 -6.27
N ASP A 127 6.93 0.59 -6.17
CA ASP A 127 6.06 -0.55 -5.90
C ASP A 127 5.61 -1.29 -7.18
N ALA A 128 6.18 -0.99 -8.36
CA ALA A 128 5.71 -1.56 -9.62
C ALA A 128 5.76 -3.10 -9.65
N ASP A 129 6.73 -3.70 -8.95
CA ASP A 129 6.87 -5.16 -8.88
C ASP A 129 5.72 -5.81 -8.14
N ILE A 130 5.36 -5.26 -6.98
CA ILE A 130 4.25 -5.78 -6.18
C ILE A 130 2.89 -5.42 -6.79
N LEU A 131 2.80 -4.29 -7.50
CA LEU A 131 1.57 -3.84 -8.16
C LEU A 131 1.30 -4.57 -9.48
N VAL A 132 2.31 -4.92 -10.26
CA VAL A 132 2.15 -5.51 -11.61
C VAL A 132 2.71 -6.92 -11.69
N ALA A 133 4.02 -7.09 -11.48
CA ALA A 133 4.67 -8.38 -11.72
C ALA A 133 4.12 -9.49 -10.82
N LEU A 134 3.86 -9.18 -9.55
CA LEU A 134 3.30 -10.12 -8.60
C LEU A 134 1.87 -10.59 -8.98
N PRO A 135 0.85 -9.72 -9.13
CA PRO A 135 -0.50 -10.17 -9.50
C PRO A 135 -0.53 -10.91 -10.84
N PHE A 136 0.21 -10.42 -11.84
CA PHE A 136 0.21 -11.02 -13.18
C PHE A 136 0.85 -12.41 -13.13
N SER A 137 2.02 -12.55 -12.52
CA SER A 137 2.68 -13.86 -12.40
C SER A 137 1.90 -14.85 -11.53
N SER A 138 1.26 -14.36 -10.46
CA SER A 138 0.45 -15.19 -9.54
C SER A 138 -0.82 -15.71 -10.20
N LEU A 139 -1.44 -14.92 -11.08
CA LEU A 139 -2.60 -15.35 -11.86
C LEU A 139 -2.24 -16.41 -12.93
N LEU A 140 -1.04 -16.29 -13.54
CA LEU A 140 -0.53 -17.29 -14.49
C LEU A 140 -0.12 -18.59 -13.80
N ASN A 141 0.55 -18.49 -12.65
CA ASN A 141 1.04 -19.61 -11.89
C ASN A 141 0.95 -19.29 -10.39
N ASN A 142 0.12 -20.03 -9.66
CA ASN A 142 -0.09 -19.82 -8.23
C ASN A 142 1.14 -20.15 -7.35
N LYS A 143 2.18 -20.75 -7.93
CA LYS A 143 3.49 -21.03 -7.32
C LYS A 143 4.60 -20.27 -8.03
N SER A 144 4.32 -19.10 -8.61
CA SER A 144 5.32 -18.29 -9.28
C SER A 144 6.53 -18.00 -8.37
N GLN A 145 7.71 -17.88 -8.97
CA GLN A 145 8.94 -17.61 -8.22
C GLN A 145 8.85 -16.28 -7.46
N ILE A 146 8.26 -15.25 -8.07
CA ILE A 146 8.05 -13.94 -7.45
C ILE A 146 7.16 -14.09 -6.21
N PHE A 147 6.04 -14.80 -6.33
CA PHE A 147 5.14 -15.06 -5.21
C PHE A 147 5.88 -15.74 -4.05
N ARG A 148 6.59 -16.82 -4.34
CA ARG A 148 7.35 -17.55 -3.30
C ARG A 148 8.43 -16.70 -2.66
N SER A 149 9.14 -15.87 -3.44
CA SER A 149 10.19 -14.99 -2.89
C SER A 149 9.66 -13.97 -1.89
N ILE A 150 8.42 -13.51 -2.07
CA ILE A 150 7.81 -12.48 -1.22
C ILE A 150 7.05 -13.11 -0.04
N PHE A 151 6.34 -14.22 -0.24
CA PHE A 151 5.38 -14.71 0.75
C PHE A 151 5.84 -15.92 1.58
N THR A 152 6.94 -16.58 1.19
CA THR A 152 7.50 -17.70 1.98
C THR A 152 8.11 -17.18 3.29
N PRO A 153 7.99 -17.90 4.42
CA PRO A 153 7.33 -19.20 4.61
C PRO A 153 5.82 -19.13 4.93
N VAL A 154 5.23 -17.94 5.00
CA VAL A 154 3.85 -17.76 5.48
C VAL A 154 2.81 -18.26 4.46
N TYR A 155 3.03 -18.04 3.17
CA TYR A 155 2.17 -18.56 2.11
C TYR A 155 2.98 -19.28 1.04
N GLU A 156 2.68 -20.55 0.82
CA GLU A 156 3.35 -21.37 -0.21
C GLU A 156 2.68 -21.29 -1.59
N ILE A 157 1.38 -20.97 -1.62
CA ILE A 157 0.53 -20.93 -2.82
C ILE A 157 -0.34 -19.67 -2.79
N ALA A 158 -0.43 -18.99 -3.92
CA ALA A 158 -1.31 -17.83 -4.11
C ALA A 158 -2.78 -18.28 -4.10
N SER A 159 -3.50 -17.95 -3.03
CA SER A 159 -4.95 -18.16 -2.96
C SER A 159 -5.68 -17.23 -3.93
N VAL A 160 -6.84 -17.65 -4.43
CA VAL A 160 -7.69 -16.83 -5.31
C VAL A 160 -8.05 -15.50 -4.67
N ALA A 161 -8.38 -15.49 -3.37
CA ALA A 161 -8.73 -14.27 -2.64
C ALA A 161 -7.56 -13.28 -2.50
N LEU A 162 -6.32 -13.79 -2.38
CA LEU A 162 -5.13 -12.94 -2.35
C LEU A 162 -4.86 -12.33 -3.73
N ILE A 163 -4.99 -13.12 -4.80
CA ILE A 163 -4.85 -12.62 -6.18
C ILE A 163 -5.89 -11.54 -6.46
N GLU A 164 -7.16 -11.76 -6.09
CA GLU A 164 -8.21 -10.75 -6.19
C GLU A 164 -7.82 -9.46 -5.46
N SER A 165 -7.34 -9.56 -4.21
CA SER A 165 -6.92 -8.40 -3.41
C SER A 165 -5.73 -7.65 -4.04
N LEU A 166 -4.80 -8.35 -4.69
CA LEU A 166 -3.67 -7.74 -5.39
C LEU A 166 -4.13 -6.96 -6.63
N PHE A 167 -5.08 -7.51 -7.39
CA PHE A 167 -5.67 -6.81 -8.53
C PHE A 167 -6.50 -5.60 -8.08
N GLU A 168 -7.32 -5.73 -7.03
CA GLU A 168 -8.05 -4.59 -6.45
C GLU A 168 -7.09 -3.45 -6.07
N ASN A 169 -5.98 -3.78 -5.41
CA ASN A 169 -4.95 -2.82 -5.05
C ASN A 169 -4.32 -2.14 -6.29
N LEU A 170 -4.00 -2.91 -7.34
CA LEU A 170 -3.50 -2.37 -8.61
C LEU A 170 -4.50 -1.39 -9.23
N ILE A 171 -5.78 -1.75 -9.32
CA ILE A 171 -6.82 -0.90 -9.92
C ILE A 171 -6.96 0.42 -9.14
N ILE A 172 -7.00 0.36 -7.81
CA ILE A 172 -7.07 1.56 -6.94
C ILE A 172 -5.83 2.45 -7.11
N ALA A 173 -4.65 1.83 -7.20
CA ALA A 173 -3.39 2.53 -7.42
C ALA A 173 -3.36 3.26 -8.77
N LEU A 174 -3.77 2.58 -9.86
CA LEU A 174 -3.88 3.15 -11.20
C LEU A 174 -4.84 4.33 -11.23
N ALA A 175 -6.07 4.14 -10.74
CA ALA A 175 -7.09 5.19 -10.71
C ALA A 175 -6.61 6.42 -9.93
N SER A 176 -5.97 6.21 -8.78
CA SER A 176 -5.40 7.30 -7.99
C SER A 176 -4.24 8.00 -8.71
N GLY A 177 -3.36 7.25 -9.37
CA GLY A 177 -2.26 7.81 -10.18
C GLY A 177 -2.77 8.69 -11.32
N VAL A 178 -3.79 8.24 -12.05
CA VAL A 178 -4.45 8.99 -13.12
C VAL A 178 -5.01 10.32 -12.59
N ILE A 179 -5.73 10.31 -11.48
CA ILE A 179 -6.29 11.55 -10.90
C ILE A 179 -5.22 12.48 -10.38
N ILE A 180 -4.11 11.96 -9.87
CA ILE A 180 -2.99 12.80 -9.43
C ILE A 180 -2.35 13.52 -10.62
N ILE A 181 -2.21 12.85 -11.77
CA ILE A 181 -1.76 13.49 -13.01
C ILE A 181 -2.78 14.55 -13.45
N ILE A 182 -4.06 14.18 -13.54
CA ILE A 182 -5.11 15.11 -14.00
C ILE A 182 -5.21 16.34 -13.09
N SER A 183 -5.17 16.14 -11.77
CA SER A 183 -5.23 17.23 -10.79
C SER A 183 -3.98 18.09 -10.78
N THR A 184 -2.84 17.59 -11.28
CA THR A 184 -1.62 18.37 -11.41
C THR A 184 -1.66 19.21 -12.70
N GLU A 185 -1.87 18.56 -13.84
CA GLU A 185 -1.80 19.18 -15.17
C GLU A 185 -3.00 20.07 -15.48
N PHE A 186 -4.19 19.73 -14.97
CA PHE A 186 -5.44 20.40 -15.32
C PHE A 186 -6.13 21.09 -14.13
N SER A 187 -5.42 21.35 -13.04
CA SER A 187 -5.95 22.04 -11.85
C SER A 187 -6.68 23.35 -12.17
N LEU A 188 -6.17 24.12 -13.12
CA LEU A 188 -6.69 25.44 -13.48
C LEU A 188 -7.92 25.40 -14.40
N VAL A 189 -8.20 24.28 -15.06
CA VAL A 189 -9.31 24.15 -16.02
C VAL A 189 -10.65 24.04 -15.28
N PRO A 190 -11.55 25.04 -15.36
CA PRO A 190 -12.80 25.03 -14.59
C PRO A 190 -13.74 23.89 -14.98
N ASN A 191 -13.82 23.56 -16.27
CA ASN A 191 -14.66 22.48 -16.79
C ASN A 191 -14.30 21.12 -16.14
N ILE A 192 -13.00 20.87 -15.93
CA ILE A 192 -12.50 19.65 -15.29
C ILE A 192 -12.93 19.60 -13.83
N ARG A 193 -12.81 20.72 -13.09
CA ARG A 193 -13.26 20.78 -11.70
C ARG A 193 -14.77 20.58 -11.57
N GLN A 194 -15.55 21.20 -12.47
CA GLN A 194 -17.00 21.15 -12.45
C GLN A 194 -17.54 19.76 -12.80
N ASN A 195 -16.92 19.05 -13.75
CA ASN A 195 -17.45 17.76 -14.21
C ASN A 195 -16.91 16.59 -13.39
N LEU A 196 -15.62 16.60 -13.04
CA LEU A 196 -14.99 15.44 -12.40
C LEU A 196 -15.09 15.48 -10.87
N TYR A 197 -14.93 16.66 -10.27
CA TYR A 197 -14.71 16.75 -8.82
C TYR A 197 -15.99 16.97 -8.03
N LYS A 198 -15.97 16.51 -6.78
CA LYS A 198 -17.02 16.80 -5.79
C LYS A 198 -17.17 18.31 -5.58
N SER A 199 -18.35 18.75 -5.17
CA SER A 199 -18.69 20.18 -4.99
C SER A 199 -17.75 20.92 -4.01
N ASN A 200 -17.19 20.22 -3.04
CA ASN A 200 -16.20 20.75 -2.10
C ASN A 200 -14.83 21.08 -2.74
N PHE A 201 -14.54 20.61 -3.96
CA PHE A 201 -13.27 20.84 -4.66
C PHE A 201 -13.40 21.76 -5.89
N LEU A 202 -14.48 22.55 -5.99
CA LEU A 202 -14.64 23.50 -7.10
C LEU A 202 -13.66 24.69 -7.02
N SER A 203 -13.26 25.06 -5.80
CA SER A 203 -12.28 26.12 -5.58
C SER A 203 -10.85 25.60 -5.75
N ILE A 204 -10.00 26.43 -6.36
CA ILE A 204 -8.57 26.13 -6.53
C ILE A 204 -7.91 25.91 -5.16
N ARG A 205 -8.29 26.72 -4.15
CA ARG A 205 -7.78 26.59 -2.78
C ARG A 205 -8.03 25.20 -2.19
N ASN A 206 -9.22 24.63 -2.37
CA ASN A 206 -9.54 23.32 -1.79
C ASN A 206 -8.78 22.18 -2.50
N ILE A 207 -8.54 22.31 -3.81
CA ILE A 207 -7.69 21.37 -4.55
C ILE A 207 -6.24 21.45 -4.09
N GLU A 208 -5.67 22.66 -3.94
CA GLU A 208 -4.30 22.79 -3.46
C GLU A 208 -4.14 22.28 -2.02
N GLN A 209 -5.13 22.50 -1.16
CA GLN A 209 -5.15 21.90 0.18
C GLN A 209 -5.19 20.37 0.13
N PHE A 210 -6.00 19.78 -0.75
CA PHE A 210 -6.03 18.34 -0.96
C PHE A 210 -4.66 17.82 -1.43
N LYS A 211 -4.07 18.44 -2.46
CA LYS A 211 -2.74 18.08 -2.99
C LYS A 211 -1.66 18.18 -1.92
N ASN A 212 -1.68 19.22 -1.09
CA ASN A 212 -0.73 19.40 0.00
C ASN A 212 -0.85 18.31 1.07
N LYS A 213 -2.08 17.95 1.46
CA LYS A 213 -2.33 16.84 2.39
C LYS A 213 -1.83 15.51 1.81
N LEU A 214 -2.12 15.25 0.53
CA LEU A 214 -1.66 14.06 -0.16
C LEU A 214 -0.13 14.00 -0.24
N ALA A 215 0.51 15.10 -0.60
CA ALA A 215 1.97 15.21 -0.65
C ALA A 215 2.62 14.96 0.72
N TRP A 216 2.06 15.53 1.79
CA TRP A 216 2.50 15.26 3.16
C TRP A 216 2.36 13.78 3.53
N GLN A 217 1.19 13.19 3.28
CA GLN A 217 0.94 11.77 3.52
C GLN A 217 1.95 10.88 2.76
N ASN A 218 2.26 11.20 1.51
CA ASN A 218 3.19 10.39 0.72
C ASN A 218 4.64 10.52 1.19
N ARG A 219 5.05 11.69 1.68
CA ARG A 219 6.36 11.85 2.34
C ARG A 219 6.43 11.01 3.61
N LEU A 220 5.40 11.08 4.47
CA LEU A 220 5.32 10.21 5.64
C LEU A 220 5.34 8.73 5.26
N LYS A 221 4.64 8.37 4.19
CA LYS A 221 4.66 7.00 3.66
C LYS A 221 6.07 6.59 3.25
N GLN A 222 6.77 7.42 2.48
CA GLN A 222 8.10 7.10 1.95
C GLN A 222 9.17 6.99 3.05
N TYR A 223 9.19 7.92 4.01
CA TYR A 223 10.29 8.02 4.97
C TYR A 223 10.03 7.31 6.30
N VAL A 224 8.76 7.07 6.68
CA VAL A 224 8.42 6.52 8.00
C VAL A 224 7.65 5.21 7.88
N ILE A 225 6.53 5.20 7.14
CA ILE A 225 5.64 4.03 7.11
C ILE A 225 6.26 2.90 6.27
N ARG A 226 6.82 3.20 5.10
CA ARG A 226 7.45 2.20 4.23
C ARG A 226 8.64 1.51 4.92
N PRO A 227 9.61 2.22 5.52
CA PRO A 227 10.73 1.55 6.20
C PRO A 227 10.27 0.68 7.36
N LYS A 228 9.32 1.17 8.17
CA LYS A 228 8.69 0.38 9.25
C LYS A 228 8.03 -0.88 8.72
N ASN A 229 7.24 -0.76 7.65
CA ASN A 229 6.54 -1.90 7.07
C ASN A 229 7.53 -2.92 6.46
N LEU A 230 8.59 -2.46 5.80
CA LEU A 230 9.65 -3.34 5.28
C LEU A 230 10.34 -4.11 6.41
N TYR A 231 10.69 -3.43 7.51
CA TYR A 231 11.28 -4.06 8.69
C TYR A 231 10.35 -5.12 9.29
N ASN A 232 9.05 -4.83 9.38
CA ASN A 232 8.05 -5.76 9.90
C ASN A 232 7.61 -6.85 8.90
N SER A 233 8.19 -6.89 7.68
CA SER A 233 7.73 -7.77 6.59
C SER A 233 6.24 -7.62 6.30
N GLU A 234 5.74 -6.39 6.31
CA GLU A 234 4.35 -6.03 6.05
C GLU A 234 4.19 -5.25 4.74
N TYR A 235 3.03 -5.44 4.10
CA TYR A 235 2.59 -4.63 2.99
C TYR A 235 1.10 -4.32 3.11
N SER A 236 0.75 -3.04 2.95
CA SER A 236 -0.64 -2.58 3.04
C SER A 236 -1.27 -2.55 1.66
N LEU A 237 -2.33 -3.34 1.48
CA LEU A 237 -3.16 -3.39 0.27
C LEU A 237 -4.43 -2.56 0.46
N PHE A 238 -4.92 -1.98 -0.62
CA PHE A 238 -6.29 -1.51 -0.71
C PHE A 238 -7.20 -2.59 -1.30
N VAL A 239 -8.35 -2.80 -0.67
CA VAL A 239 -9.36 -3.80 -1.09
C VAL A 239 -10.76 -3.19 -1.07
N ILE A 240 -11.64 -3.67 -1.95
CA ILE A 240 -13.03 -3.20 -2.07
C ILE A 240 -13.94 -4.15 -1.30
N ARG A 241 -14.62 -3.63 -0.28
CA ARG A 241 -15.63 -4.34 0.51
C ARG A 241 -17.02 -3.78 0.25
N THR A 242 -18.03 -4.35 0.91
CA THR A 242 -19.44 -3.99 0.75
C THR A 242 -19.72 -2.51 0.97
N ASP A 243 -19.02 -1.91 1.91
CA ASP A 243 -19.25 -0.58 2.47
C ASP A 243 -18.18 0.45 2.07
N GLY A 244 -17.17 0.06 1.29
CA GLY A 244 -16.14 0.97 0.82
C GLY A 244 -14.79 0.31 0.53
N ILE A 245 -13.80 1.15 0.31
CA ILE A 245 -12.39 0.80 0.16
C ILE A 245 -11.74 0.74 1.54
N TYR A 246 -11.05 -0.36 1.82
CA TYR A 246 -10.35 -0.63 3.07
C TYR A 246 -8.87 -0.85 2.85
N SER A 247 -8.06 -0.59 3.89
CA SER A 247 -6.66 -0.98 3.92
C SER A 247 -6.49 -2.26 4.74
N ARG A 248 -5.75 -3.23 4.21
CA ARG A 248 -5.42 -4.49 4.87
C ARG A 248 -3.92 -4.71 4.83
N SER A 249 -3.30 -5.01 5.97
CA SER A 249 -1.90 -5.45 6.01
C SER A 249 -1.81 -6.95 5.69
N ILE A 250 -0.83 -7.31 4.86
CA ILE A 250 -0.45 -8.68 4.55
C ILE A 250 1.04 -8.86 4.81
N TYR A 251 1.45 -10.09 5.14
CA TYR A 251 2.86 -10.44 5.19
C TYR A 251 3.46 -10.35 3.79
N ALA A 252 4.60 -9.68 3.65
CA ALA A 252 5.38 -9.58 2.42
C ALA A 252 6.85 -9.34 2.76
N ASN A 253 7.67 -10.37 2.54
CA ASN A 253 9.11 -10.32 2.71
C ASN A 253 9.76 -9.58 1.53
N ARG A 254 10.30 -8.39 1.81
CA ARG A 254 10.87 -7.48 0.80
C ARG A 254 12.26 -7.00 1.21
N MET A 255 13.12 -7.94 1.62
CA MET A 255 14.48 -7.64 2.10
C MET A 255 15.31 -6.82 1.10
N ASN A 256 15.20 -7.08 -0.20
CA ASN A 256 15.96 -6.34 -1.20
C ASN A 256 15.63 -4.83 -1.14
N GLU A 257 14.36 -4.47 -0.99
CA GLU A 257 13.95 -3.07 -0.83
C GLU A 257 14.40 -2.46 0.50
N LEU A 258 14.48 -3.27 1.57
CA LEU A 258 14.99 -2.83 2.87
C LEU A 258 16.47 -2.44 2.78
N LEU A 259 17.27 -3.21 2.03
CA LEU A 259 18.70 -2.96 1.83
C LEU A 259 18.97 -1.74 0.94
N GLU A 260 18.02 -1.40 0.07
CA GLU A 260 18.10 -0.24 -0.84
C GLU A 260 17.52 1.05 -0.24
N LEU A 261 17.13 1.05 1.04
CA LEU A 261 16.59 2.23 1.70
C LEU A 261 17.60 3.40 1.71
N ASN A 262 17.06 4.61 1.52
CA ASN A 262 17.86 5.83 1.68
C ASN A 262 18.29 6.06 3.14
N SER A 263 19.29 6.91 3.36
CA SER A 263 19.86 7.14 4.70
C SER A 263 18.85 7.64 5.73
N VAL A 264 17.84 8.42 5.31
CA VAL A 264 16.79 8.93 6.21
C VAL A 264 15.83 7.82 6.63
N ALA A 265 15.43 6.97 5.69
CA ALA A 265 14.61 5.79 5.94
C ALA A 265 15.35 4.77 6.83
N LEU A 266 16.66 4.61 6.62
CA LEU A 266 17.49 3.73 7.45
C LEU A 266 17.54 4.22 8.91
N PHE A 267 17.55 5.53 9.14
CA PHE A 267 17.45 6.07 10.50
C PHE A 267 16.18 5.63 11.22
N VAL A 268 15.04 5.54 10.52
CA VAL A 268 13.78 5.05 11.10
C VAL A 268 13.89 3.57 11.48
N VAL A 269 14.52 2.74 10.65
CA VAL A 269 14.76 1.33 10.96
C VAL A 269 15.67 1.19 12.18
N ASN A 270 16.81 1.88 12.19
CA ASN A 270 17.74 1.88 13.32
C ASN A 270 17.08 2.37 14.62
N TYR A 271 16.16 3.33 14.53
CA TYR A 271 15.39 3.81 15.68
C TYR A 271 14.46 2.72 16.23
N ILE A 272 13.76 1.97 15.35
CA ILE A 272 12.91 0.84 15.75
C ILE A 272 13.78 -0.27 16.37
N GLU A 273 14.91 -0.61 15.76
CA GLU A 273 15.86 -1.59 16.31
C GLU A 273 16.39 -1.19 17.68
N LEU A 274 16.69 0.09 17.88
CA LEU A 274 17.10 0.62 19.18
C LEU A 274 15.99 0.51 20.22
N GLN A 275 14.73 0.79 19.84
CA GLN A 275 13.58 0.59 20.72
C GLN A 275 13.46 -0.88 21.13
N ASP A 276 13.54 -1.81 20.18
CA ASP A 276 13.44 -3.25 20.46
C ASP A 276 14.59 -3.74 21.34
N PHE A 277 15.81 -3.24 21.11
CA PHE A 277 16.97 -3.51 21.95
C PHE A 277 16.76 -3.02 23.39
N ILE A 278 16.27 -1.79 23.56
CA ILE A 278 15.97 -1.23 24.88
C ILE A 278 14.87 -2.04 25.57
N VAL A 279 13.78 -2.38 24.87
CA VAL A 279 12.68 -3.19 25.43
C VAL A 279 13.18 -4.55 25.90
N ALA A 280 13.94 -5.27 25.06
CA ALA A 280 14.52 -6.56 25.41
C ALA A 280 15.42 -6.48 26.65
N ARG A 281 16.23 -5.41 26.78
CA ARG A 281 17.12 -5.22 27.92
C ARG A 281 16.40 -4.71 29.17
N SER A 282 15.35 -3.91 29.01
CA SER A 282 14.53 -3.39 30.11
C SER A 282 13.83 -4.51 30.87
N ASN A 283 13.34 -5.54 30.18
CA ASN A 283 12.74 -6.71 30.82
C ASN A 283 13.74 -7.44 31.74
N GLY A 284 15.03 -7.47 31.39
CA GLY A 284 16.09 -8.04 32.23
C GLY A 284 16.59 -7.11 33.35
N THR A 285 16.58 -5.80 33.14
CA THR A 285 17.11 -4.80 34.10
C THR A 285 16.06 -4.32 35.10
N LEU A 286 14.78 -4.22 34.72
CA LEU A 286 13.67 -3.93 35.64
C LEU A 286 13.53 -5.02 36.72
N LEU A 287 13.78 -6.30 36.40
CA LEU A 287 13.82 -7.39 37.38
C LEU A 287 14.99 -7.26 38.37
N LEU A 288 16.15 -6.78 37.92
CA LEU A 288 17.31 -6.55 38.79
C LEU A 288 17.13 -5.31 39.67
N VAL A 289 16.60 -4.21 39.11
CA VAL A 289 16.28 -2.99 39.85
C VAL A 289 15.15 -3.25 40.86
N GLY A 290 14.16 -4.08 40.52
CA GLY A 290 13.09 -4.52 41.42
C GLY A 290 13.60 -5.33 42.61
N LYS A 291 14.50 -6.30 42.38
CA LYS A 291 15.15 -7.04 43.48
C LYS A 291 16.06 -6.16 44.32
N GLY A 292 16.80 -5.24 43.69
CA GLY A 292 17.68 -4.29 44.37
C GLY A 292 16.92 -3.29 45.25
N THR A 293 15.78 -2.77 44.76
CA THR A 293 14.91 -1.88 45.54
C THR A 293 14.24 -2.62 46.70
N GLN A 294 13.71 -3.83 46.48
CA GLN A 294 13.16 -4.64 47.57
C GLN A 294 14.20 -4.94 48.66
N TYR A 295 15.44 -5.28 48.26
CA TYR A 295 16.54 -5.49 49.20
C TYR A 295 16.90 -4.21 49.97
N PHE A 296 16.96 -3.05 49.29
CA PHE A 296 17.25 -1.77 49.93
C PHE A 296 16.19 -1.36 50.97
N PHE A 297 14.90 -1.48 50.62
CA PHE A 297 13.81 -1.20 51.56
C PHE A 297 13.80 -2.15 52.76
N THR A 298 14.03 -3.44 52.53
CA THR A 298 14.01 -4.42 53.63
C THR A 298 15.24 -4.29 54.54
N SER A 299 16.44 -4.09 53.96
CA SER A 299 17.69 -4.12 54.72
C SER A 299 18.06 -2.77 55.31
N VAL A 300 17.95 -1.67 54.56
CA VAL A 300 18.43 -0.35 55.00
C VAL A 300 17.33 0.38 55.75
N VAL A 301 16.15 0.50 55.15
CA VAL A 301 15.03 1.23 55.77
C VAL A 301 14.48 0.46 56.98
N GLY A 302 14.33 -0.87 56.87
CA GLY A 302 13.92 -1.72 57.99
C GLY A 302 14.85 -1.64 59.21
N ARG A 303 16.17 -1.62 58.98
CA ARG A 303 17.16 -1.47 60.08
C ARG A 303 17.16 -0.05 60.67
N ALA A 304 17.01 0.98 59.84
CA ALA A 304 16.92 2.37 60.30
C ALA A 304 15.70 2.59 61.20
N ILE A 305 14.53 2.08 60.81
CA ILE A 305 13.31 2.14 61.62
C ILE A 305 13.49 1.36 62.92
N GLY A 306 14.09 0.17 62.86
CA GLY A 306 14.37 -0.63 64.06
C GLY A 306 15.29 0.06 65.06
N LEU A 307 16.31 0.79 64.59
CA LEU A 307 17.22 1.56 65.44
C LEU A 307 16.52 2.77 66.08
N ILE A 308 15.67 3.47 65.33
CA ILE A 308 14.88 4.59 65.86
C ILE A 308 13.89 4.09 66.92
N TRP A 309 13.17 3.01 66.65
CA TRP A 309 12.23 2.40 67.60
C TRP A 309 12.92 1.96 68.89
N LYS A 310 14.11 1.34 68.77
CA LYS A 310 14.92 0.94 69.92
C LYS A 310 15.37 2.16 70.74
N GLY A 311 15.80 3.24 70.08
CA GLY A 311 16.17 4.50 70.74
C GLY A 311 15.00 5.15 71.50
N VAL A 312 13.77 5.11 70.94
CA VAL A 312 12.56 5.61 71.62
C VAL A 312 12.23 4.76 72.85
N LEU A 313 12.29 3.43 72.74
CA LEU A 313 12.04 2.53 73.87
C LEU A 313 13.07 2.68 75.01
N GLU A 314 14.33 2.90 74.68
CA GLU A 314 15.38 3.17 75.67
C GLU A 314 15.20 4.55 76.32
N GLY A 315 14.71 5.55 75.57
CA GLY A 315 14.38 6.87 76.09
C GLY A 315 13.18 6.87 77.05
N LEU A 316 12.21 5.98 76.85
CA LEU A 316 11.03 5.84 77.73
C LEU A 316 11.32 5.08 79.04
N LYS A 317 12.47 4.42 79.15
CA LYS A 317 12.90 3.69 80.38
C LYS A 317 13.78 4.53 81.31
N LYS A 318 14.03 5.79 80.95
CA LYS A 318 14.70 6.80 81.77
C LYS A 318 13.68 7.79 82.32
#